data_AF-A0A9E3QCZ2-F1
#
_entry.id   AF-A0A9E3QCZ2-F1
#
_cell.length_a   1.000
_cell.length_b   1.000
_cell.length_c   1.000
_cell.angle_alpha   90.00
_cell.angle_beta   90.00
_cell.angle_gamma   90.00
#
_symmetry.space_group_name_H-M   'P 1'
#
loop_
_entity.id
_entity.type
_entity.pdbx_description
1 polymer ?
#
loop_
_entity_poly.entity_id
_entity_poly.type
_entity_poly.pdbx_seq_one_letter_code
_entity_poly.pdbx_strand_id
1 'polypeptide(L)'
;MAEQFANNASAQVGAGGIDAAATALPVTGALNCPATGTFRIKIENELLKVTTGGQAESSWTVVRGDGGTAPAAHAEGATIKVVLTKEALEAKFAEASGGGGGGFTNPMT
;
A
#
# COMPACT_ATOMS: atom_id res chain seq x y z
N MET A 1 9.75 -20.45 14.39
CA MET A 1 9.05 -20.49 13.09
C MET A 1 7.70 -19.82 13.21
N ALA A 2 7.46 -18.79 12.41
CA ALA A 2 6.12 -18.41 11.97
C ALA A 2 6.29 -17.67 10.63
N GLU A 3 5.97 -18.34 9.52
CA GLU A 3 5.93 -17.70 8.20
C GLU A 3 4.78 -16.68 8.21
N GLN A 4 5.09 -15.38 8.23
CA GLN A 4 4.06 -14.34 8.25
C GLN A 4 3.61 -14.00 6.82
N PHE A 5 2.60 -14.71 6.33
CA PHE A 5 1.79 -14.26 5.18
C PHE A 5 0.67 -13.29 5.62
N ALA A 6 0.94 -12.46 6.64
CA ALA A 6 -0.06 -11.58 7.24
C ALA A 6 -0.18 -10.27 6.43
N ASN A 7 -1.33 -10.05 5.79
CA ASN A 7 -1.70 -8.75 5.23
C ASN A 7 -2.16 -7.78 6.32
N ASN A 8 -1.23 -7.35 7.18
CA ASN A 8 -1.51 -6.34 8.21
C ASN A 8 -1.14 -4.93 7.74
N ALA A 9 -1.22 -4.70 6.43
CA ALA A 9 -0.94 -3.40 5.84
C ALA A 9 -2.17 -2.49 5.96
N SER A 10 -2.08 -1.50 6.84
CA SER A 10 -3.15 -0.55 7.12
C SER A 10 -2.62 0.88 7.15
N ALA A 11 -3.49 1.81 6.80
CA ALA A 11 -3.25 3.23 6.95
C ALA A 11 -4.58 3.93 7.26
N GLN A 12 -4.56 5.24 7.46
CA GLN A 12 -5.75 6.05 7.63
C GLN A 12 -5.78 7.21 6.65
N VAL A 13 -6.98 7.62 6.26
CA VAL A 13 -7.16 8.86 5.50
C VAL A 13 -6.70 10.02 6.37
N GLY A 14 -5.82 10.86 5.82
CA GLY A 14 -5.26 12.00 6.52
C GLY A 14 -6.18 13.19 6.62
N ALA A 15 -5.61 14.28 7.15
CA ALA A 15 -6.36 15.47 7.49
C ALA A 15 -7.17 16.03 6.33
N GLY A 16 -8.44 16.37 6.59
CA GLY A 16 -9.34 16.97 5.60
C GLY A 16 -10.15 15.97 4.76
N GLY A 17 -9.88 14.66 4.85
CA GLY A 17 -10.61 13.64 4.09
C GLY A 17 -10.43 13.75 2.58
N ILE A 18 -11.28 13.05 1.83
CA ILE A 18 -11.34 13.13 0.36
C ILE A 18 -12.78 13.11 -0.14
N ASP A 19 -13.05 13.87 -1.22
CA ASP A 19 -14.31 13.78 -1.95
C ASP A 19 -14.28 12.66 -3.00
N ALA A 20 -15.34 12.47 -3.78
CA ALA A 20 -15.44 11.41 -4.79
C ALA A 20 -14.59 11.62 -6.05
N ALA A 21 -14.05 12.84 -6.26
CA ALA A 21 -13.22 13.20 -7.43
C ALA A 21 -11.72 13.29 -7.09
N ALA A 22 -11.38 13.31 -5.81
CA ALA A 22 -10.01 13.46 -5.33
C ALA A 22 -9.12 12.32 -5.85
N THR A 23 -8.05 12.71 -6.55
CA THR A 23 -6.98 11.83 -7.04
C THR A 23 -5.75 11.84 -6.13
N ALA A 24 -5.70 12.75 -5.16
CA ALA A 24 -4.68 12.81 -4.13
C ALA A 24 -5.30 12.38 -2.80
N LEU A 25 -4.83 11.26 -2.26
CA LEU A 25 -5.26 10.70 -0.99
C LEU A 25 -4.25 11.10 0.10
N PRO A 26 -4.60 11.97 1.07
CA PRO A 26 -3.76 12.18 2.24
C PRO A 26 -3.77 10.90 3.07
N VAL A 27 -2.60 10.49 3.57
CA VAL A 27 -2.42 9.25 4.32
C VAL A 27 -1.67 9.52 5.62
N THR A 28 -2.10 8.86 6.69
CA THR A 28 -1.42 8.86 7.99
C THR A 28 -1.32 7.43 8.52
N GLY A 29 -0.32 7.18 9.38
CA GLY A 29 -0.20 5.89 10.06
C GLY A 29 -0.02 4.69 9.14
N ALA A 30 0.66 4.85 8.00
CA ALA A 30 0.90 3.75 7.06
C ALA A 30 1.85 2.70 7.65
N LEU A 31 1.28 1.55 8.02
CA LEU A 31 2.00 0.40 8.58
C LEU A 31 2.02 -0.72 7.55
N ASN A 32 3.18 -1.32 7.34
CA ASN A 32 3.42 -2.46 6.44
C ASN A 32 2.95 -2.28 5.00
N CYS A 33 2.63 -1.05 4.59
CA CYS A 33 2.29 -0.72 3.21
C CYS A 33 3.52 -0.92 2.31
N PRO A 34 3.34 -1.12 0.98
CA PRO A 34 4.47 -1.11 0.05
C PRO A 34 5.23 0.22 0.16
N ALA A 35 6.57 0.19 0.18
CA ALA A 35 7.37 1.40 0.27
C ALA A 35 7.22 2.29 -0.98
N THR A 36 7.04 1.68 -2.16
CA THR A 36 6.75 2.34 -3.43
C THR A 36 5.98 1.39 -4.36
N GLY A 37 5.36 1.93 -5.41
CA GLY A 37 4.80 1.17 -6.53
C GLY A 37 3.29 1.26 -6.67
N THR A 38 2.73 0.42 -7.55
CA THR A 38 1.29 0.35 -7.80
C THR A 38 0.67 -0.75 -6.93
N PHE A 39 -0.32 -0.40 -6.12
CA PHE A 39 -1.04 -1.35 -5.28
C PHE A 39 -2.50 -0.94 -5.12
N ARG A 40 -3.33 -1.90 -4.70
CA ARG A 40 -4.76 -1.66 -4.48
C ARG A 40 -5.02 -1.48 -3.00
N ILE A 41 -5.88 -0.53 -2.69
CA ILE A 41 -6.35 -0.25 -1.34
C ILE A 41 -7.87 -0.29 -1.32
N LYS A 42 -8.42 -0.63 -0.17
CA LYS A 42 -9.85 -0.59 0.10
C LYS A 42 -10.11 0.39 1.24
N ILE A 43 -11.07 1.29 1.01
CA ILE A 43 -11.60 2.20 2.02
C ILE A 43 -13.09 1.95 2.08
N GLU A 44 -13.58 1.48 3.23
CA GLU A 44 -14.98 1.09 3.41
C GLU A 44 -15.46 0.10 2.33
N ASN A 45 -16.25 0.57 1.35
CA ASN A 45 -16.77 -0.23 0.24
C ASN A 45 -16.24 0.20 -1.14
N GLU A 46 -15.25 1.10 -1.18
CA GLU A 46 -14.58 1.55 -2.39
C GLU A 46 -13.21 0.86 -2.55
N LEU A 47 -12.90 0.44 -3.78
CA LEU A 47 -11.57 0.01 -4.16
C LEU A 47 -10.86 1.15 -4.91
N LEU A 48 -9.67 1.49 -4.46
CA LEU A 48 -8.82 2.50 -5.09
C LEU A 48 -7.51 1.85 -5.53
N LYS A 49 -7.00 2.31 -6.67
CA LYS A 49 -5.68 1.89 -7.17
C LYS A 49 -4.68 3.01 -6.91
N VAL A 50 -3.74 2.79 -6.00
CA VAL A 50 -2.59 3.66 -5.82
C VAL A 50 -1.64 3.46 -7.01
N THR A 51 -1.31 4.55 -7.68
CA THR A 51 -0.41 4.58 -8.84
C THR A 51 0.97 5.10 -8.46
N THR A 52 1.00 6.07 -7.55
CA THR A 52 2.22 6.69 -7.02
C THR A 52 2.04 6.94 -5.53
N GLY A 53 3.06 6.64 -4.74
CA GLY A 53 3.04 6.77 -3.29
C GLY A 53 3.62 5.53 -2.61
N GLY A 54 3.50 5.47 -1.30
CA GLY A 54 3.98 4.35 -0.51
C GLY A 54 4.08 4.68 0.98
N GLN A 55 4.63 3.76 1.75
CA GLN A 55 4.60 3.81 3.20
C GLN A 55 5.17 5.10 3.81
N ALA A 56 6.25 5.65 3.24
CA ALA A 56 6.90 6.86 3.74
C ALA A 56 6.23 8.16 3.29
N GLU A 57 5.28 8.07 2.34
CA GLU A 57 4.62 9.22 1.74
C GLU A 57 3.28 9.50 2.41
N SER A 58 3.05 10.77 2.76
CA SER A 58 1.78 11.23 3.35
C SER A 58 0.71 11.57 2.31
N SER A 59 1.01 11.41 1.02
CA SER A 59 0.08 11.65 -0.08
C SER A 59 0.24 10.58 -1.16
N TRP A 60 -0.84 9.87 -1.48
CA TRP A 60 -0.86 8.84 -2.52
C TRP A 60 -1.70 9.31 -3.70
N THR A 61 -1.19 9.11 -4.90
CA THR A 61 -1.95 9.33 -6.14
C THR A 61 -2.78 8.10 -6.44
N VAL A 62 -4.10 8.26 -6.45
CA VAL A 62 -5.07 7.17 -6.57
C VAL A 62 -5.98 7.34 -7.77
N VAL A 63 -6.37 6.21 -8.37
CA VAL A 63 -7.50 6.11 -9.28
C VAL A 63 -8.69 5.58 -8.50
N ARG A 64 -9.81 6.30 -8.59
CA ARG A 64 -11.07 6.04 -7.87
C ARG A 64 -11.93 5.03 -8.60
N GLY A 65 -12.77 4.32 -7.85
CA GLY A 65 -13.71 3.37 -8.43
C GLY A 65 -13.08 2.18 -9.17
N ASP A 66 -11.90 1.72 -8.74
CA ASP A 66 -11.26 0.56 -9.36
C ASP A 66 -12.11 -0.70 -9.13
N GLY A 67 -12.08 -1.64 -10.08
CA GLY A 67 -12.85 -2.88 -9.97
C GLY A 67 -14.38 -2.70 -9.99
N GLY A 68 -14.88 -1.55 -10.47
CA GLY A 68 -16.32 -1.29 -10.64
C GLY A 68 -17.01 -0.73 -9.40
N THR A 69 -16.26 -0.30 -8.37
CA THR A 69 -16.86 0.39 -7.22
C THR A 69 -17.21 1.84 -7.56
N ALA A 70 -18.25 2.40 -6.93
CA ALA A 70 -18.57 3.81 -7.09
C ALA A 70 -17.64 4.69 -6.23
N PRO A 71 -17.06 5.78 -6.77
CA PRO A 71 -16.32 6.74 -5.98
C PRO A 71 -17.18 7.39 -4.88
N ALA A 72 -16.71 7.37 -3.63
CA ALA A 72 -17.41 7.92 -2.47
C ALA A 72 -16.53 8.91 -1.69
N ALA A 73 -17.13 9.85 -0.97
CA ALA A 73 -16.35 10.68 -0.06
C ALA A 73 -15.91 9.86 1.16
N HIS A 74 -14.66 10.02 1.59
CA HIS A 74 -14.14 9.37 2.80
C HIS A 74 -13.66 10.42 3.80
N ALA A 75 -14.13 10.31 5.03
CA ALA A 75 -13.74 11.21 6.10
C ALA A 75 -12.30 10.96 6.56
N GLU A 76 -11.70 11.98 7.18
CA GLU A 76 -10.46 11.84 7.92
C GLU A 76 -10.55 10.69 8.94
N GLY A 77 -9.46 9.92 9.07
CA GLY A 77 -9.37 8.78 9.98
C GLY A 77 -9.98 7.49 9.44
N ALA A 78 -10.66 7.52 8.28
CA ALA A 78 -11.20 6.32 7.65
C ALA A 78 -10.09 5.29 7.40
N THR A 79 -10.39 4.02 7.70
CA THR A 79 -9.39 2.94 7.63
C THR A 79 -9.14 2.52 6.19
N ILE A 80 -7.86 2.57 5.81
CA ILE A 80 -7.33 2.10 4.54
C ILE A 80 -6.72 0.72 4.76
N LYS A 81 -7.15 -0.27 3.98
CA LYS A 81 -6.54 -1.61 3.98
C LYS A 81 -5.91 -1.89 2.63
N VAL A 82 -4.63 -2.25 2.63
CA VAL A 82 -3.98 -2.68 1.38
C VAL A 82 -4.51 -4.06 1.00
N VAL A 83 -4.81 -4.26 -0.28
CA VAL A 83 -5.19 -5.57 -0.82
C VAL A 83 -3.92 -6.22 -1.35
N LEU A 84 -3.51 -7.35 -0.78
CA LEU A 84 -2.41 -8.15 -1.35
C LEU A 84 -2.84 -8.67 -2.71
N THR A 85 -2.38 -7.99 -3.76
CA THR A 85 -2.33 -8.55 -5.10
C THR A 85 -1.04 -9.36 -5.23
N LYS A 86 -0.98 -10.28 -6.21
CA LYS A 86 0.25 -11.00 -6.55
C LYS A 86 1.46 -10.06 -6.72
N GLU A 87 1.22 -8.87 -7.30
CA GLU A 87 2.22 -7.83 -7.56
C GLU A 87 2.72 -7.18 -6.25
N ALA A 88 1.81 -6.91 -5.29
CA ALA A 88 2.19 -6.40 -3.98
C ALA A 88 2.95 -7.45 -3.16
N LEU A 89 2.64 -8.73 -3.35
CA LEU A 89 3.36 -9.83 -2.71
C LEU A 89 4.77 -9.98 -3.31
N GLU A 90 4.92 -9.90 -4.64
CA GLU A 90 6.21 -9.88 -5.33
C GLU A 90 7.08 -8.69 -4.89
N ALA A 91 6.47 -7.51 -4.72
CA ALA A 91 7.16 -6.35 -4.16
C ALA A 91 7.63 -6.58 -2.72
N LYS A 92 6.84 -7.27 -1.88
CA LYS A 92 7.26 -7.62 -0.52
C LYS A 92 8.38 -8.68 -0.48
N PHE A 93 8.40 -9.62 -1.42
CA PHE A 93 9.53 -10.52 -1.59
C PHE A 93 10.80 -9.79 -2.08
N ALA A 94 10.64 -8.76 -2.92
CA ALA A 94 11.75 -7.89 -3.32
C ALA A 94 12.26 -7.03 -2.15
N GLU A 95 11.39 -6.46 -1.32
CA GLU A 95 11.79 -5.71 -0.11
C GLU A 95 12.47 -6.61 0.94
N ALA A 96 11.96 -7.82 1.18
CA ALA A 96 12.54 -8.77 2.12
C ALA A 96 13.93 -9.29 1.69
N SER A 97 14.27 -9.19 0.41
CA SER A 97 15.59 -9.56 -0.12
C SER A 97 16.56 -8.37 -0.24
N GLY A 98 16.13 -7.14 0.06
CA GLY A 98 16.93 -5.91 -0.08
C GLY A 98 17.75 -5.49 1.15
N GLY A 99 17.61 -6.17 2.28
CA GLY A 99 18.26 -5.81 3.56
C GLY A 99 19.33 -6.80 3.99
N GLY A 100 20.42 -6.95 3.24
CA GLY A 100 21.58 -7.73 3.68
C GLY A 100 22.36 -8.36 2.52
N GLY A 101 23.27 -7.58 1.95
CA GLY A 101 24.35 -8.10 1.10
C GLY A 101 25.30 -8.98 1.92
N GLY A 102 24.90 -10.22 2.20
CA GLY A 102 25.81 -11.31 2.51
C GLY A 102 26.21 -11.94 1.18
N GLY A 103 27.36 -11.54 0.65
CA GLY A 103 27.89 -12.09 -0.59
C GLY A 103 27.96 -13.61 -0.54
N PHE A 104 27.38 -14.28 -1.54
CA PHE A 104 27.73 -15.65 -1.85
C PHE A 104 29.09 -15.68 -2.55
N THR A 105 30.14 -15.19 -1.89
CA THR A 105 31.50 -15.58 -2.28
C THR A 105 31.69 -16.99 -1.79
N ASN A 106 31.50 -17.96 -2.68
CA ASN A 106 31.87 -19.35 -2.48
C ASN A 106 33.41 -19.44 -2.46
N PRO A 107 34.08 -19.72 -1.32
CA PRO A 107 35.50 -20.02 -1.37
C PRO A 107 35.65 -21.48 -1.80
N MET A 108 35.75 -21.71 -3.10
CA MET A 108 36.41 -22.91 -3.61
C MET A 108 37.78 -22.51 -4.14
N THR A 109 38.76 -22.47 -3.25
CA THR A 109 40.13 -22.93 -3.52
C THR A 109 40.81 -23.26 -2.20
#